data_AF-A0AB34K870-F1
#
_entry.id   AF-A0AB34K870-F1
#
_cell.length_a   1.000
_cell.length_b   1.000
_cell.length_c   1.000
_cell.angle_alpha   90.00
_cell.angle_beta   90.00
_cell.angle_gamma   90.00
#
_symmetry.space_group_name_H-M   'P 1'
#
loop_
_entity.id
_entity.type
_entity.pdbx_description
1 polymer ?
#
loop_
_entity_poly.entity_id
_entity_poly.type
_entity_poly.pdbx_seq_one_letter_code
_entity_poly.pdbx_strand_id
1 'polypeptide(L)'
;MNSEAPTLAYWKIRGLGAPIRMMMYYKGQKFTLKSYGEDSSQEYFATDKPLLAEKHPLINLPYLVDGDVVVTQSNTTGLYVGKMLGIDSDEFWVKNHTVLDQTYDLRNDVIGLVVRCRTHACKRVVHAT
;
A
#
# COMPACT_ATOMS: atom_id res chain seq x y z
N MET A 1 -2.78 -23.26 4.99
CA MET A 1 -3.31 -21.97 4.48
C MET A 1 -4.55 -21.67 5.30
N ASN A 2 -4.62 -20.50 5.93
CA ASN A 2 -5.72 -20.15 6.82
C ASN A 2 -7.05 -20.16 6.05
N SER A 3 -8.11 -20.59 6.72
CA SER A 3 -9.45 -20.76 6.15
C SER A 3 -10.13 -19.42 5.81
N GLU A 4 -9.57 -18.29 6.25
CA GLU A 4 -10.17 -16.97 6.12
C GLU A 4 -9.52 -16.16 5.00
N ALA A 5 -10.33 -15.39 4.29
CA ALA A 5 -9.86 -14.53 3.22
C ALA A 5 -8.99 -13.39 3.80
N PRO A 6 -7.82 -13.10 3.20
CA PRO A 6 -6.95 -12.04 3.71
C PRO A 6 -7.63 -10.67 3.62
N THR A 7 -7.34 -9.80 4.58
CA THR A 7 -7.85 -8.43 4.60
C THR A 7 -6.77 -7.45 4.16
N LEU A 8 -6.99 -6.76 3.04
CA LEU A 8 -6.14 -5.68 2.56
C LEU A 8 -6.72 -4.34 3.00
N ALA A 9 -5.92 -3.51 3.64
CA ALA A 9 -6.34 -2.20 4.12
C ALA A 9 -5.51 -1.06 3.52
N TYR A 10 -6.20 0.00 3.10
CA TYR A 10 -5.57 1.24 2.63
C TYR A 10 -6.53 2.43 2.77
N TRP A 11 -6.05 3.62 2.43
CA TRP A 11 -6.90 4.78 2.20
C TRP A 11 -7.94 4.50 1.10
N LYS A 12 -9.10 5.18 1.18
CA LYS A 12 -10.18 5.20 0.17
C LYS A 12 -9.77 5.98 -1.09
N ILE A 13 -8.59 5.68 -1.62
CA ILE A 13 -8.00 6.19 -2.85
C ILE A 13 -7.27 5.03 -3.57
N ARG A 14 -6.75 5.29 -4.78
CA ARG A 14 -5.88 4.34 -5.47
C ARG A 14 -4.54 4.17 -4.74
N GLY A 15 -3.71 5.21 -4.78
CA GLY A 15 -2.42 5.30 -4.08
C GLY A 15 -1.59 4.01 -4.12
N LEU A 16 -0.91 3.71 -3.01
CA LEU A 16 -0.04 2.54 -2.88
C LEU A 16 -0.81 1.21 -2.79
N GLY A 17 -2.09 1.23 -2.42
CA GLY A 17 -2.91 0.01 -2.33
C GLY A 17 -3.41 -0.52 -3.68
N ALA A 18 -3.39 0.30 -4.73
CA ALA A 18 -3.85 -0.08 -6.06
C ALA A 18 -3.12 -1.29 -6.67
N PRO A 19 -1.77 -1.34 -6.75
CA PRO A 19 -1.07 -2.49 -7.33
C PRO A 19 -1.39 -3.81 -6.64
N ILE A 20 -1.48 -3.80 -5.31
CA ILE A 20 -1.77 -5.00 -4.52
C ILE A 20 -3.20 -5.52 -4.80
N ARG A 21 -4.19 -4.62 -4.90
CA ARG A 21 -5.55 -5.00 -5.30
C ARG A 21 -5.58 -5.63 -6.69
N MET A 22 -4.86 -5.03 -7.65
CA MET A 22 -4.82 -5.53 -9.03
C MET A 22 -4.23 -6.94 -9.10
N MET A 23 -3.19 -7.25 -8.31
CA MET A 23 -2.64 -8.61 -8.21
C MET A 23 -3.66 -9.63 -7.72
N MET A 24 -4.42 -9.29 -6.66
CA MET A 24 -5.47 -10.16 -6.13
C MET A 24 -6.59 -10.40 -7.14
N TYR A 25 -7.07 -9.34 -7.81
CA TYR A 25 -8.10 -9.45 -8.84
C TYR A 25 -7.63 -10.26 -10.04
N TYR A 26 -6.39 -10.06 -10.49
CA TYR A 26 -5.81 -10.80 -11.61
C TYR A 26 -5.81 -12.31 -11.38
N LYS A 27 -5.58 -12.76 -10.14
CA LYS A 27 -5.61 -14.17 -9.77
C LYS A 27 -6.97 -14.67 -9.29
N GLY A 28 -8.00 -13.80 -9.28
CA GLY A 28 -9.33 -14.14 -8.77
C GLY A 28 -9.34 -14.51 -7.27
N GLN A 29 -8.33 -14.08 -6.51
CA GLN A 29 -8.25 -14.34 -5.08
C GLN A 29 -9.38 -13.58 -4.37
N LYS A 30 -10.13 -14.27 -3.50
CA LYS A 30 -11.10 -13.63 -2.61
C LYS A 30 -10.35 -12.97 -1.45
N PHE A 31 -10.65 -11.71 -1.18
CA PHE A 31 -10.07 -10.92 -0.09
C PHE A 31 -11.08 -9.86 0.37
N THR A 32 -10.91 -9.40 1.61
CA THR A 32 -11.70 -8.29 2.17
C THR A 32 -10.94 -6.99 1.97
N LEU A 33 -11.61 -5.95 1.46
CA LEU A 33 -11.02 -4.62 1.32
C LEU A 33 -11.50 -3.71 2.45
N LYS A 34 -10.60 -3.30 3.34
CA LYS A 34 -10.86 -2.26 4.34
C LYS A 34 -10.34 -0.91 3.83
N SER A 35 -11.21 0.08 3.72
CA SER A 35 -10.87 1.38 3.13
C SER A 35 -11.15 2.52 4.11
N TYR A 36 -10.10 3.23 4.51
CA TYR A 36 -10.22 4.36 5.43
C TYR A 36 -10.49 5.66 4.70
N GLY A 37 -11.52 6.40 5.12
CA GLY A 37 -11.92 7.67 4.53
C GLY A 37 -11.87 8.81 5.53
N GLU A 38 -12.99 9.54 5.63
CA GLU A 38 -13.16 10.69 6.53
C GLU A 38 -13.14 10.29 8.01
N ASP A 39 -13.54 9.06 8.31
CA ASP A 39 -13.56 8.38 9.61
C ASP A 39 -12.19 7.88 10.09
N SER A 40 -11.14 8.05 9.28
CA SER A 40 -9.81 7.49 9.54
C SER A 40 -9.19 7.87 10.89
N SER A 41 -9.52 9.05 11.44
CA SER A 41 -9.08 9.46 12.77
C SER A 41 -9.54 8.49 13.88
N GLN A 42 -10.76 7.97 13.78
CA GLN A 42 -11.31 7.03 14.75
C GLN A 42 -10.98 5.58 14.39
N GLU A 43 -11.21 5.20 13.12
CA GLU A 43 -11.01 3.82 12.70
C GLU A 43 -9.52 3.45 12.65
N TYR A 44 -8.73 4.18 11.86
CA TYR A 44 -7.32 3.82 11.69
C TYR A 44 -6.45 4.29 12.87
N PHE A 45 -6.47 5.58 13.20
CA PHE A 45 -5.50 6.13 14.15
C PHE A 45 -5.80 5.76 15.61
N ALA A 46 -7.07 5.75 16.01
CA ALA A 46 -7.45 5.45 17.39
C ALA A 46 -7.67 3.95 17.65
N THR A 47 -8.08 3.18 16.63
CA THR A 47 -8.49 1.78 16.83
C THR A 47 -7.53 0.79 16.17
N ASP A 48 -7.48 0.73 14.84
CA ASP A 48 -6.78 -0.35 14.13
C ASP A 48 -5.27 -0.26 14.27
N LYS A 49 -4.69 0.95 14.18
CA LYS A 49 -3.23 1.12 14.23
C LYS A 49 -2.65 0.70 15.60
N PRO A 50 -3.18 1.12 16.77
CA PRO A 50 -2.70 0.64 18.05
C PRO A 50 -2.81 -0.88 18.21
N LEU A 51 -3.96 -1.47 17.85
CA LEU A 51 -4.18 -2.91 17.96
C LEU A 51 -3.21 -3.71 17.07
N LEU A 52 -3.00 -3.27 15.84
CA LEU A 52 -2.07 -3.93 14.92
C LEU A 52 -0.61 -3.68 15.29
N ALA A 53 -0.29 -2.59 16.00
CA ALA A 53 1.07 -2.32 16.48
C ALA A 53 1.55 -3.36 17.50
N GLU A 54 0.64 -3.99 18.24
CA GLU A 54 0.95 -5.10 19.16
C GLU A 54 1.51 -6.32 18.41
N LYS A 55 1.01 -6.57 17.19
CA LYS A 55 1.48 -7.66 16.31
C LYS A 55 2.66 -7.24 15.45
N HIS A 56 2.68 -5.98 14.98
CA HIS A 56 3.71 -5.45 14.10
C HIS A 56 4.00 -3.97 14.42
N PRO A 57 5.09 -3.64 15.13
CA PRO A 57 5.33 -2.28 15.65
C PRO A 57 5.51 -1.22 14.56
N LEU A 58 5.97 -1.60 13.36
CA LEU A 58 6.14 -0.71 12.21
C LEU A 58 4.87 -0.56 11.34
N ILE A 59 3.70 -0.87 11.89
CA ILE A 59 2.44 -0.86 11.14
C ILE A 59 2.17 0.49 10.47
N ASN A 60 1.95 0.44 9.17
CA ASN A 60 1.57 1.56 8.33
C ASN A 60 0.65 1.10 7.18
N LEU A 61 0.10 2.04 6.43
CA LEU A 61 -0.71 1.77 5.25
C LEU A 61 0.15 1.74 3.97
N PRO A 62 -0.09 0.81 3.03
CA PRO A 62 -1.02 -0.31 3.12
C PRO A 62 -0.52 -1.41 4.06
N TYR A 63 -1.48 -2.17 4.60
CA TYR A 63 -1.21 -3.42 5.32
C TYR A 63 -2.14 -4.55 4.85
N LEU A 64 -1.70 -5.79 5.08
CA LEU A 64 -2.44 -7.01 4.82
C LEU A 64 -2.47 -7.84 6.11
N VAL A 65 -3.66 -8.33 6.48
CA VAL A 65 -3.84 -9.31 7.56
C VAL A 65 -4.25 -10.64 6.94
N ASP A 66 -3.45 -11.67 7.17
CA ASP A 66 -3.64 -13.03 6.67
C ASP A 66 -3.57 -14.01 7.85
N GLY A 67 -4.70 -14.20 8.53
CA GLY A 67 -4.79 -14.85 9.84
C GLY A 67 -3.92 -14.16 10.88
N ASP A 68 -2.88 -14.85 11.37
CA ASP A 68 -1.94 -14.31 12.36
C ASP A 68 -0.84 -13.43 11.77
N VAL A 69 -0.64 -13.48 10.45
CA VAL A 69 0.41 -12.72 9.78
C VAL A 69 -0.11 -11.31 9.47
N VAL A 70 0.59 -10.30 10.00
CA VAL A 70 0.37 -8.89 9.67
C VAL A 70 1.53 -8.40 8.83
N VAL A 71 1.27 -8.01 7.59
CA VAL A 71 2.26 -7.48 6.66
C VAL A 71 1.99 -6.00 6.44
N THR A 72 3.04 -5.18 6.47
CA THR A 72 2.99 -3.74 6.19
C THR A 72 4.11 -3.34 5.25
N GLN A 73 4.20 -2.06 4.88
CA GLN A 73 5.01 -1.53 3.78
C GLN A 73 4.52 -1.98 2.41
N SER A 74 4.42 -1.04 1.46
CA SER A 74 3.81 -1.31 0.16
C SER A 74 4.57 -2.34 -0.67
N ASN A 75 5.91 -2.32 -0.68
CA ASN A 75 6.74 -3.31 -1.37
C ASN A 75 6.61 -4.68 -0.71
N THR A 76 6.84 -4.77 0.60
CA THR A 76 6.75 -6.03 1.35
C THR A 76 5.36 -6.66 1.23
N THR A 77 4.30 -5.85 1.26
CA THR A 77 2.92 -6.32 1.04
C THR A 77 2.74 -6.87 -0.37
N GLY A 78 3.23 -6.15 -1.39
CA GLY A 78 3.20 -6.63 -2.78
C GLY A 78 3.98 -7.93 -2.99
N LEU A 79 5.17 -8.05 -2.40
CA LEU A 79 6.02 -9.25 -2.47
C LEU A 79 5.36 -10.45 -1.75
N TYR A 80 4.79 -10.23 -0.57
CA TYR A 80 4.06 -11.27 0.16
C TYR A 80 2.89 -11.80 -0.67
N VAL A 81 2.10 -10.89 -1.25
CA VAL A 81 0.98 -11.26 -2.12
C VAL A 81 1.46 -11.94 -3.40
N GLY A 82 2.57 -11.49 -3.98
CA GLY A 82 3.19 -12.10 -5.15
C GLY A 82 3.55 -13.56 -4.92
N LYS A 83 4.15 -13.87 -3.75
CA LYS A 83 4.46 -15.24 -3.33
C LYS A 83 3.20 -16.05 -3.03
N MET A 84 2.27 -15.49 -2.25
CA MET A 84 1.00 -16.14 -1.90
C MET A 84 0.22 -16.59 -3.15
N LEU A 85 0.20 -15.74 -4.19
CA LEU A 85 -0.54 -15.98 -5.42
C LEU A 85 0.24 -16.71 -6.52
N GLY A 86 1.52 -17.05 -6.27
CA GLY A 86 2.41 -17.64 -7.28
C GLY A 86 2.60 -16.77 -8.52
N ILE A 87 2.56 -15.43 -8.37
CA ILE A 87 2.90 -14.47 -9.43
C ILE A 87 4.42 -14.29 -9.49
N ASP A 88 5.08 -14.28 -8.34
CA ASP A 88 6.51 -14.05 -8.21
C ASP A 88 7.27 -15.37 -8.08
N SER A 89 7.50 -16.03 -9.23
CA SER A 89 8.26 -17.29 -9.29
C SER A 89 9.77 -17.05 -9.25
N ASP A 90 10.53 -18.05 -8.78
CA ASP A 90 11.99 -17.97 -8.67
C ASP A 90 12.68 -17.72 -10.03
N GLU A 91 12.11 -18.24 -11.13
CA GLU A 91 12.62 -18.02 -12.49
C GLU A 91 12.63 -16.53 -12.88
N PHE A 92 11.61 -15.78 -12.46
CA PHE A 92 11.44 -14.38 -12.84
C PHE A 92 11.77 -13.39 -11.72
N TRP A 93 12.21 -13.87 -10.56
CA TRP A 93 12.47 -13.07 -9.36
C TRP A 93 13.27 -11.79 -9.64
N VAL A 94 14.44 -11.90 -10.27
CA VAL A 94 15.31 -10.74 -10.53
C VAL A 94 14.61 -9.72 -11.44
N LYS A 95 13.88 -10.18 -12.47
CA LYS A 95 13.18 -9.30 -13.40
C LYS A 95 12.00 -8.60 -12.72
N ASN A 96 11.20 -9.35 -11.96
CA ASN A 96 10.05 -8.84 -11.22
C ASN A 96 10.46 -7.77 -10.21
N HIS A 97 11.56 -8.01 -9.47
CA HIS A 97 12.05 -7.10 -8.44
C HIS A 97 12.69 -5.86 -9.03
N THR A 98 13.43 -6.00 -10.14
CA THR A 98 13.95 -4.83 -10.88
C THR A 98 12.81 -3.94 -11.37
N VAL A 99 11.74 -4.53 -11.91
CA VAL A 99 10.56 -3.76 -12.36
C VAL A 99 9.83 -3.11 -11.19
N LEU A 100 9.69 -3.82 -10.07
CA LEU A 100 9.12 -3.27 -8.84
C LEU A 100 9.90 -2.02 -8.42
N ASP A 101 11.21 -2.11 -8.28
CA ASP A 101 12.04 -1.01 -7.80
C ASP A 101 12.02 0.19 -8.77
N GLN A 102 12.18 -0.04 -10.07
CA GLN A 102 12.10 1.03 -11.08
C GLN A 102 10.72 1.69 -11.15
N THR A 103 9.65 0.92 -10.95
CA THR A 103 8.30 1.49 -10.89
C THR A 103 8.12 2.37 -9.64
N TYR A 104 8.74 1.99 -8.52
CA TYR A 104 8.70 2.78 -7.29
C TYR A 104 9.52 4.07 -7.39
N ASP A 105 10.67 4.04 -8.05
CA ASP A 105 11.46 5.25 -8.35
C ASP A 105 10.60 6.25 -9.13
N LEU A 106 10.05 5.82 -10.28
CA LEU A 106 9.18 6.66 -11.11
C LEU A 106 7.96 7.18 -10.32
N ARG A 107 7.27 6.29 -9.58
CA ARG A 107 6.10 6.67 -8.78
C ARG A 107 6.46 7.72 -7.74
N ASN A 108 7.60 7.58 -7.07
CA ASN A 108 8.02 8.48 -6.01
C ASN A 108 8.37 9.86 -6.58
N ASP A 109 9.03 9.91 -7.73
CA ASP A 109 9.31 11.16 -8.45
C ASP A 109 8.02 11.89 -8.86
N VAL A 110 7.06 11.16 -9.43
CA VAL A 110 5.74 11.73 -9.80
C VAL A 110 5.02 12.30 -8.57
N ILE A 111 5.05 11.60 -7.43
CA ILE A 111 4.45 12.09 -6.20
C ILE A 111 5.17 13.35 -5.69
N GLY A 112 6.50 13.39 -5.84
CA GLY A 112 7.29 14.59 -5.61
C GLY A 112 6.76 15.80 -6.39
N LEU A 113 6.40 15.63 -7.66
CA LEU A 113 5.84 16.71 -8.49
C LEU A 113 4.42 17.11 -8.06
N VAL A 114 3.54 16.13 -7.86
CA VAL A 114 2.11 16.36 -7.58
C VAL A 114 1.90 16.98 -6.19
N VAL A 115 2.68 16.55 -5.20
CA VAL A 115 2.50 17.00 -3.80
C VAL A 115 3.33 18.25 -3.47
N ARG A 116 4.43 18.54 -4.20
CA ARG A 116 5.22 19.78 -4.02
C ARG A 116 4.46 21.06 -4.33
N CYS A 117 3.35 21.00 -5.06
CA CYS A 117 2.56 22.19 -5.40
C CYS A 117 1.86 22.84 -4.17
N ARG A 118 2.12 22.39 -2.93
CA ARG A 118 1.60 22.98 -1.69
C ARG A 118 2.64 23.65 -0.78
N THR A 119 3.94 23.57 -1.07
CA THR A 119 4.97 24.17 -0.19
C THR A 119 5.63 25.41 -0.81
N HIS A 120 5.14 26.57 -0.38
CA HIS A 120 5.70 27.94 -0.46
C HIS A 120 6.13 28.55 -1.81
N ALA A 121 6.59 27.81 -2.81
CA ALA A 121 7.13 28.40 -4.05
C ALA A 121 6.05 29.01 -4.96
N CYS A 122 4.79 28.55 -4.87
CA CYS A 122 3.68 29.08 -5.69
C CYS A 122 3.08 30.39 -5.14
N LYS A 123 3.37 30.77 -3.87
CA LYS A 123 2.83 32.02 -3.29
C LYS A 123 3.52 33.30 -3.79
N ARG A 124 4.63 33.22 -4.52
CA ARG A 124 5.40 34.41 -4.98
C ARG A 124 4.96 34.99 -6.32
N VAL A 125 4.10 34.32 -7.08
CA VAL A 125 3.73 34.77 -8.44
C VAL A 125 2.43 35.60 -8.46
N VAL A 126 1.70 35.71 -7.33
CA VAL A 126 0.39 36.38 -7.29
C VAL A 126 0.47 37.83 -6.77
N HIS A 127 1.63 38.36 -6.40
CA HIS A 127 1.77 39.72 -5.83
C HIS A 127 2.83 40.57 -6.53
N ALA A 128 3.12 40.30 -7.81
CA ALA A 128 3.99 41.12 -8.64
C ALA A 128 3.18 41.85 -9.73
N THR A 129 2.29 42.75 -9.31
CA THR A 129 1.71 43.85 -10.09
C THR A 129 1.34 44.96 -9.13
#